data_AF-A0A4Q5A8J2-F1
#
_entry.id   AF-A0A4Q5A8J2-F1
#
_cell.length_a   1.000
_cell.length_b   1.000
_cell.length_c   1.000
_cell.angle_alpha   90.00
_cell.angle_beta   90.00
_cell.angle_gamma   90.00
#
_symmetry.space_group_name_H-M   'P 1'
#
loop_
_entity.id
_entity.type
_entity.pdbx_description
1 polymer ?
#
loop_
_entity_poly.entity_id
_entity_poly.type
_entity_poly.pdbx_seq_one_letter_code
_entity_poly.pdbx_strand_id
1 'polypeptide(L)'
;MWGGVGAAHAEERDTLGDSVLNAYNAFNGMRFEKVSHPQSGLRAADGVVDYIGNGMIAEADKGQGDRGQSYSYAAASHGDWVYIGTMYGGLGVQAILSHGMASNMGMSAEAAKNLMQTMYAGRMYLGEPDGKSAGGMLFKFNVKTGETKILMSKSAGIEGGKGIIPTFRSAFEMNGKLYFEGMVMDTANPDLDQREIQTAIAM
;
A
#
# COMPACT_ATOMS: atom_id res chain seq x y z
N MET A 1 25.73 -44.05 -4.38
CA MET A 1 24.60 -43.54 -3.57
C MET A 1 24.33 -42.11 -3.98
N TRP A 2 23.22 -41.88 -4.68
CA TRP A 2 22.75 -40.54 -5.04
C TRP A 2 22.01 -39.95 -3.83
N GLY A 3 22.38 -38.73 -3.43
CA GLY A 3 21.70 -37.99 -2.38
C GLY A 3 20.35 -37.48 -2.88
N GLY A 4 19.27 -37.90 -2.21
CA GLY A 4 17.93 -37.38 -2.47
C GLY A 4 17.84 -35.92 -2.05
N VAL A 5 17.50 -35.05 -3.01
CA VAL A 5 17.00 -33.71 -2.73
C VAL A 5 15.63 -33.91 -2.09
N GLY A 6 15.53 -33.66 -0.79
CA GLY A 6 14.26 -33.71 -0.08
C GLY A 6 13.27 -32.75 -0.72
N ALA A 7 12.07 -33.24 -1.03
CA ALA A 7 10.97 -32.40 -1.46
C ALA A 7 10.75 -31.31 -0.39
N ALA A 8 10.73 -30.04 -0.82
CA ALA A 8 10.31 -28.95 0.04
C ALA A 8 8.84 -29.21 0.43
N HIS A 9 8.62 -29.66 1.66
CA HIS A 9 7.30 -29.78 2.24
C HIS A 9 6.88 -28.37 2.70
N ALA A 10 5.82 -27.82 2.10
CA ALA A 10 5.16 -26.65 2.65
C ALA A 10 4.31 -27.12 3.85
N GLU A 11 4.60 -26.62 5.05
CA GLU A 11 3.72 -26.77 6.21
C GLU A 11 2.64 -25.69 6.17
N GLU A 12 1.40 -26.09 6.38
CA GLU A 12 0.26 -25.19 6.55
C GLU A 12 0.42 -24.46 7.89
N ARG A 13 0.67 -23.14 7.84
CA ARG A 13 0.75 -22.30 9.04
C ARG A 13 -0.62 -21.73 9.34
N ASP A 14 -1.21 -22.14 10.47
CA ASP A 14 -2.50 -21.65 10.98
C ASP A 14 -2.44 -20.26 11.62
N THR A 15 -1.24 -19.72 11.84
CA THR A 15 -1.00 -18.36 12.35
C THR A 15 0.39 -17.88 11.91
N LEU A 16 0.60 -16.56 11.90
CA LEU A 16 1.96 -15.99 11.81
C LEU A 16 2.84 -16.39 13.01
N GLY A 17 2.24 -16.84 14.12
CA GLY A 17 2.94 -17.41 15.27
C GLY A 17 4.03 -16.48 15.83
N ASP A 18 5.18 -17.07 16.18
CA ASP A 18 6.34 -16.37 16.76
C ASP A 18 7.02 -15.37 15.79
N SER A 19 6.56 -15.26 14.53
CA SER A 19 7.10 -14.27 13.61
C SER A 19 6.66 -12.84 13.95
N VAL A 20 5.56 -12.67 14.68
CA VAL A 20 5.04 -11.37 15.15
C VAL A 20 5.77 -10.91 16.39
N LEU A 21 6.66 -9.93 16.24
CA LEU A 21 7.41 -9.37 17.38
C LEU A 21 6.61 -8.34 18.19
N ASN A 22 5.56 -7.74 17.61
CA ASN A 22 4.80 -6.67 18.22
C ASN A 22 3.31 -7.03 18.31
N ALA A 23 2.83 -7.24 19.54
CA ALA A 23 1.42 -7.43 19.85
C ALA A 23 0.97 -6.46 20.96
N TYR A 24 -0.20 -5.87 20.80
CA TYR A 24 -0.82 -4.95 21.74
C TYR A 24 -2.09 -5.58 22.30
N ASN A 25 -2.14 -5.74 23.61
CA ASN A 25 -3.33 -6.23 24.31
C ASN A 25 -4.11 -5.05 24.86
N ALA A 26 -5.35 -4.87 24.41
CA ALA A 26 -6.26 -3.89 24.97
C ALA A 26 -6.89 -4.42 26.27
N PHE A 27 -7.35 -3.50 27.12
CA PHE A 27 -7.96 -3.82 28.41
C PHE A 27 -9.21 -4.72 28.31
N ASN A 28 -9.88 -4.73 27.16
CA ASN A 28 -11.04 -5.57 26.88
C ASN A 28 -10.67 -6.98 26.36
N GLY A 29 -9.38 -7.35 26.38
CA GLY A 29 -8.90 -8.66 25.93
C GLY A 29 -8.67 -8.76 24.41
N MET A 30 -8.89 -7.69 23.64
CA MET A 30 -8.52 -7.68 22.22
C MET A 30 -7.01 -7.65 22.06
N ARG A 31 -6.48 -8.44 21.10
CA ARG A 31 -5.08 -8.44 20.70
C ARG A 31 -4.95 -7.85 19.30
N PHE A 32 -4.08 -6.87 19.16
CA PHE A 32 -3.73 -6.25 17.88
C PHE A 32 -2.30 -6.64 17.52
N GLU A 33 -2.10 -7.10 16.31
CA GLU A 33 -0.81 -7.63 15.86
C GLU A 33 -0.33 -6.86 14.63
N LYS A 34 0.97 -6.59 14.60
CA LYS A 34 1.61 -6.12 13.38
C LYS A 34 1.94 -7.33 12.50
N VAL A 35 1.18 -7.48 11.43
CA VAL A 35 1.29 -8.63 10.51
C VAL A 35 2.14 -8.32 9.27
N SER A 36 2.23 -7.04 8.85
CA SER A 36 3.16 -6.60 7.81
C SER A 36 4.55 -6.41 8.40
N HIS A 37 5.57 -6.93 7.72
CA HIS A 37 6.98 -6.90 8.14
C HIS A 37 7.10 -7.11 9.66
N PRO A 38 6.66 -8.28 10.16
CA PRO A 38 6.35 -8.47 11.58
C PRO A 38 7.59 -8.38 12.49
N GLN A 39 8.78 -8.38 11.89
CA GLN A 39 10.08 -8.20 12.55
C GLN A 39 10.55 -6.73 12.60
N SER A 40 9.91 -5.82 11.87
CA SER A 40 10.26 -4.40 11.84
C SER A 40 9.74 -3.67 13.08
N GLY A 41 10.63 -2.92 13.72
CA GLY A 41 10.31 -2.12 14.90
C GLY A 41 9.36 -0.96 14.62
N LEU A 42 8.91 -0.30 15.70
CA LEU A 42 8.10 0.91 15.62
C LEU A 42 8.78 2.00 14.79
N ARG A 43 8.02 2.67 13.91
CA ARG A 43 8.48 3.78 13.05
C ARG A 43 9.50 3.38 11.97
N ALA A 44 9.75 2.08 11.80
CA ALA A 44 10.40 1.56 10.60
C ALA A 44 9.41 1.61 9.43
N ALA A 45 9.95 1.60 8.21
CA ALA A 45 9.13 1.42 7.02
C ALA A 45 8.52 -0.01 7.03
N ASP A 46 7.20 -0.07 6.82
CA ASP A 46 6.41 -1.28 7.12
C ASP A 46 5.17 -1.45 6.22
N GLY A 47 5.23 -0.90 5.01
CA GLY A 47 4.24 -1.20 3.97
C GLY A 47 4.22 -2.68 3.63
N VAL A 48 3.07 -3.26 3.28
CA VAL A 48 2.89 -4.71 3.03
C VAL A 48 3.62 -5.22 1.79
N VAL A 49 4.10 -4.31 0.95
CA VAL A 49 4.91 -4.53 -0.25
C VAL A 49 6.16 -3.66 -0.16
N ASP A 50 7.16 -3.91 -1.01
CA ASP A 50 8.38 -3.10 -1.08
C ASP A 50 8.35 -2.18 -2.31
N TYR A 51 8.76 -0.91 -2.12
CA TYR A 51 9.07 -0.01 -3.23
C TYR A 51 10.49 -0.30 -3.74
N ILE A 52 10.61 -0.64 -5.02
CA ILE A 52 11.89 -1.07 -5.63
C ILE A 52 12.46 -0.02 -6.60
N GLY A 53 11.92 1.20 -6.59
CA GLY A 53 12.37 2.31 -7.43
C GLY A 53 11.61 2.43 -8.75
N ASN A 54 11.72 3.60 -9.37
CA ASN A 54 11.13 3.96 -10.67
C ASN A 54 9.61 3.75 -10.74
N GLY A 55 8.89 3.98 -9.65
CA GLY A 55 7.44 3.77 -9.57
C GLY A 55 7.04 2.29 -9.56
N MET A 56 7.96 1.38 -9.22
CA MET A 56 7.72 -0.07 -9.20
C MET A 56 7.68 -0.62 -7.77
N ILE A 57 6.94 -1.71 -7.61
CA ILE A 57 6.71 -2.38 -6.33
C ILE A 57 6.92 -3.89 -6.47
N ALA A 58 7.18 -4.56 -5.35
CA ALA A 58 7.32 -6.01 -5.27
C ALA A 58 6.61 -6.57 -4.02
N GLU A 59 6.14 -7.81 -4.10
CA GLU A 59 5.42 -8.51 -3.00
C GLU A 59 6.30 -8.65 -1.75
N ALA A 60 7.58 -8.98 -1.94
CA ALA A 60 8.64 -8.96 -0.95
C ALA A 60 9.99 -8.91 -1.67
N ASP A 61 10.86 -7.94 -1.34
CA ASP A 61 12.21 -7.83 -1.89
C ASP A 61 13.27 -7.85 -0.76
N LYS A 62 13.34 -6.75 0.00
CA LYS A 62 14.35 -6.51 1.03
C LYS A 62 13.76 -6.16 2.38
N GLY A 63 12.45 -6.34 2.54
CA GLY A 63 11.74 -6.04 3.77
C GLY A 63 11.81 -4.55 4.12
N GLN A 64 11.93 -3.68 3.11
CA GLN A 64 12.09 -2.24 3.32
C GLN A 64 10.74 -1.53 3.48
N GLY A 65 9.63 -2.14 3.06
CA GLY A 65 8.28 -1.61 3.21
C GLY A 65 8.05 -0.30 2.44
N ASP A 66 7.07 -0.28 1.54
CA ASP A 66 6.65 0.95 0.86
C ASP A 66 5.92 1.88 1.85
N ARG A 67 6.60 2.95 2.27
CA ARG A 67 6.06 3.96 3.19
C ARG A 67 4.90 4.75 2.59
N GLY A 68 4.75 4.76 1.27
CA GLY A 68 3.66 5.44 0.58
C GLY A 68 2.33 4.69 0.62
N GLN A 69 2.32 3.41 1.04
CA GLN A 69 1.15 2.53 0.98
C GLN A 69 0.45 2.35 2.33
N SER A 70 0.73 3.23 3.29
CA SER A 70 0.20 3.11 4.66
C SER A 70 -1.30 3.38 4.81
N TYR A 71 -2.02 3.72 3.73
CA TYR A 71 -3.44 4.05 3.74
C TYR A 71 -4.25 3.18 2.78
N SER A 72 -5.28 2.53 3.31
CA SER A 72 -6.31 1.84 2.54
C SER A 72 -7.68 2.48 2.80
N TYR A 73 -8.45 2.67 1.73
CA TYR A 73 -9.87 3.05 1.79
C TYR A 73 -10.82 1.88 1.48
N ALA A 74 -10.28 0.77 0.98
CA ALA A 74 -11.06 -0.37 0.52
C ALA A 74 -10.37 -1.66 0.96
N ALA A 75 -10.98 -2.38 1.90
CA ALA A 75 -10.50 -3.69 2.31
C ALA A 75 -11.66 -4.64 2.56
N ALA A 76 -11.54 -5.88 2.10
CA ALA A 76 -12.50 -6.94 2.36
C ALA A 76 -11.77 -8.26 2.60
N SER A 77 -12.29 -9.07 3.52
CA SER A 77 -11.73 -10.38 3.84
C SER A 77 -12.51 -11.49 3.16
N HIS A 78 -11.83 -12.54 2.71
CA HIS A 78 -12.45 -13.76 2.22
C HIS A 78 -11.53 -14.96 2.52
N GLY A 79 -12.01 -15.89 3.34
CA GLY A 79 -11.16 -16.94 3.93
C GLY A 79 -10.02 -16.35 4.74
N ASP A 80 -8.80 -16.87 4.55
CA ASP A 80 -7.58 -16.38 5.21
C ASP A 80 -6.96 -15.15 4.55
N TRP A 81 -7.58 -14.63 3.49
CA TRP A 81 -7.06 -13.50 2.72
C TRP A 81 -7.78 -12.21 3.08
N VAL A 82 -7.01 -11.15 3.26
CA VAL A 82 -7.51 -9.77 3.24
C VAL A 82 -7.08 -9.14 1.92
N TYR A 83 -8.05 -8.62 1.17
CA TYR A 83 -7.85 -7.94 -0.09
C TYR A 83 -7.90 -6.45 0.16
N ILE A 84 -6.85 -5.74 -0.23
CA ILE A 84 -6.59 -4.38 0.23
C ILE A 84 -6.30 -3.52 -1.01
N GLY A 85 -7.19 -2.57 -1.26
CA GLY A 85 -6.98 -1.45 -2.16
C GLY A 85 -6.33 -0.30 -1.40
N THR A 86 -5.14 0.09 -1.81
CA THR A 86 -4.43 1.24 -1.25
C THR A 86 -4.57 2.45 -2.16
N MET A 87 -4.38 3.62 -1.56
CA MET A 87 -4.02 4.82 -2.29
C MET A 87 -2.62 5.22 -1.85
N TYR A 88 -1.86 5.85 -2.76
CA TYR A 88 -0.54 6.36 -2.41
C TYR A 88 -0.68 7.56 -1.48
N GLY A 89 -0.65 7.30 -0.17
CA GLY A 89 -1.10 8.21 0.89
C GLY A 89 -0.32 9.53 0.99
N GLY A 90 0.86 9.63 0.38
CA GLY A 90 1.65 10.86 0.38
C GLY A 90 1.11 11.97 -0.53
N LEU A 91 0.58 11.61 -1.69
CA LEU A 91 0.24 12.60 -2.73
C LEU A 91 -1.10 13.26 -2.44
N GLY A 92 -2.12 12.48 -2.09
CA GLY A 92 -3.44 13.01 -1.74
C GLY A 92 -3.43 13.86 -0.47
N VAL A 93 -2.72 13.43 0.58
CA VAL A 93 -2.69 14.19 1.86
C VAL A 93 -1.94 15.50 1.72
N GLN A 94 -0.78 15.53 1.04
CA GLN A 94 -0.08 16.79 0.79
C GLN A 94 -0.90 17.71 -0.10
N ALA A 95 -1.50 17.20 -1.18
CA ALA A 95 -2.31 18.00 -2.10
C ALA A 95 -3.52 18.60 -1.39
N ILE A 96 -4.28 17.79 -0.63
CA ILE A 96 -5.44 18.24 0.16
C ILE A 96 -5.02 19.28 1.21
N LEU A 97 -3.96 19.02 1.96
CA LEU A 97 -3.51 19.93 3.02
C LEU A 97 -2.95 21.23 2.44
N SER A 98 -2.15 21.15 1.37
CA SER A 98 -1.60 22.34 0.69
C SER A 98 -2.71 23.18 0.07
N HIS A 99 -3.69 22.53 -0.57
CA HIS A 99 -4.84 23.20 -1.14
C HIS A 99 -5.68 23.86 -0.05
N GLY A 100 -6.03 23.15 1.02
CA GLY A 100 -6.79 23.70 2.14
C GLY A 100 -6.08 24.87 2.84
N MET A 101 -4.77 24.81 3.03
CA MET A 101 -4.00 25.92 3.61
C MET A 101 -3.90 27.12 2.67
N ALA A 102 -3.76 26.90 1.36
CA ALA A 102 -3.75 27.99 0.39
C ALA A 102 -5.14 28.63 0.23
N SER A 103 -6.19 27.82 0.07
CA SER A 103 -7.55 28.28 -0.20
C SER A 103 -8.25 28.85 1.03
N ASN A 104 -8.05 28.25 2.21
CA ASN A 104 -8.79 28.62 3.42
C ASN A 104 -8.00 29.52 4.37
N MET A 105 -6.66 29.47 4.32
CA MET A 105 -5.79 30.24 5.22
C MET A 105 -4.91 31.27 4.49
N GLY A 106 -5.00 31.34 3.15
CA GLY A 106 -4.21 32.30 2.35
C GLY A 106 -2.70 32.06 2.43
N MET A 107 -2.26 30.86 2.81
CA MET A 107 -0.84 30.55 2.94
C MET A 107 -0.18 30.31 1.58
N SER A 108 1.10 30.70 1.44
CA SER A 108 1.91 30.26 0.31
C SER A 108 2.18 28.75 0.40
N ALA A 109 2.43 28.10 -0.75
CA ALA A 109 2.76 26.67 -0.80
C ALA A 109 4.00 26.32 0.06
N GLU A 110 4.97 27.23 0.12
CA GLU A 110 6.18 27.07 0.95
C GLU A 110 5.86 27.14 2.45
N ALA A 111 5.04 28.10 2.87
CA ALA A 111 4.61 28.21 4.26
C ALA A 111 3.79 26.99 4.70
N ALA A 112 2.90 26.50 3.83
CA ALA A 112 2.12 25.28 4.05
C ALA A 112 3.01 24.05 4.21
N LYS A 113 4.01 23.88 3.32
CA LYS A 113 5.00 22.79 3.40
C LYS A 113 5.79 22.85 4.72
N ASN A 114 6.28 24.02 5.09
CA ASN A 114 7.07 24.19 6.32
C ASN A 114 6.25 23.90 7.58
N LEU A 115 4.99 24.36 7.63
CA LEU A 115 4.07 24.05 8.73
C LEU A 115 3.83 22.54 8.84
N MET A 116 3.56 21.85 7.73
CA MET A 116 3.42 20.38 7.75
C MET A 116 4.70 19.70 8.25
N GLN A 117 5.87 20.11 7.78
CA GLN A 117 7.15 19.56 8.25
C GLN A 117 7.32 19.76 9.76
N THR A 118 6.92 20.90 10.32
CA THR A 118 6.91 21.13 11.77
C THR A 118 5.91 20.22 12.48
N MET A 119 4.66 20.14 12.02
CA MET A 119 3.60 19.32 12.64
C MET A 119 3.96 17.83 12.68
N TYR A 120 4.61 17.33 11.64
CA TYR A 120 5.02 15.93 11.52
C TYR A 120 6.48 15.69 11.95
N ALA A 121 7.12 16.67 12.60
CA ALA A 121 8.51 16.59 13.09
C ALA A 121 9.51 16.08 12.03
N GLY A 122 9.36 16.54 10.78
CA GLY A 122 10.22 16.17 9.66
C GLY A 122 9.93 14.78 9.06
N ARG A 123 8.92 14.05 9.57
CA ARG A 123 8.66 12.64 9.20
C ARG A 123 7.51 12.44 8.24
N MET A 124 6.86 13.51 7.81
CA MET A 124 5.78 13.41 6.81
C MET A 124 6.33 12.75 5.55
N TYR A 125 5.62 11.73 5.08
CA TYR A 125 5.92 11.12 3.81
C TYR A 125 5.49 12.07 2.68
N LEU A 126 6.45 12.48 1.83
CA LEU A 126 6.25 13.43 0.73
C LEU A 126 6.39 12.79 -0.67
N GLY A 127 6.55 11.47 -0.72
CA GLY A 127 6.90 10.74 -1.95
C GLY A 127 8.27 10.08 -1.85
N GLU A 128 8.61 9.33 -2.90
CA GLU A 128 9.85 8.55 -2.98
C GLU A 128 11.06 9.42 -3.34
N PRO A 129 12.28 9.03 -2.94
CA PRO A 129 13.50 9.80 -3.20
C PRO A 129 13.79 10.04 -4.69
N ASP A 130 13.30 9.18 -5.58
CA ASP A 130 13.45 9.30 -7.03
C ASP A 130 12.36 10.17 -7.71
N GLY A 131 11.43 10.72 -6.91
CA GLY A 131 10.33 11.55 -7.38
C GLY A 131 9.31 10.80 -8.23
N LYS A 132 9.35 9.46 -8.27
CA LYS A 132 8.36 8.63 -8.97
C LYS A 132 7.32 8.14 -7.98
N SER A 133 6.13 7.83 -8.49
CA SER A 133 5.06 7.21 -7.71
C SER A 133 4.69 5.87 -8.31
N ALA A 134 4.50 4.90 -7.41
CA ALA A 134 3.92 3.59 -7.71
C ALA A 134 2.41 3.63 -7.92
N GLY A 135 1.74 4.71 -7.48
CA GLY A 135 0.28 4.80 -7.45
C GLY A 135 -0.36 3.90 -6.38
N GLY A 136 -1.69 3.89 -6.36
CA GLY A 136 -2.45 2.90 -5.59
C GLY A 136 -2.28 1.50 -6.18
N MET A 137 -2.57 0.48 -5.37
CA MET A 137 -2.54 -0.92 -5.79
C MET A 137 -3.67 -1.72 -5.15
N LEU A 138 -3.99 -2.85 -5.76
CA LEU A 138 -4.77 -3.92 -5.14
C LEU A 138 -3.83 -5.09 -4.88
N PHE A 139 -3.79 -5.55 -3.65
CA PHE A 139 -3.08 -6.76 -3.28
C PHE A 139 -3.94 -7.59 -2.33
N LYS A 140 -3.54 -8.84 -2.11
CA LYS A 140 -4.10 -9.67 -1.06
C LYS A 140 -2.99 -10.14 -0.12
N PHE A 141 -3.31 -10.21 1.16
CA PHE A 141 -2.42 -10.65 2.22
C PHE A 141 -3.05 -11.80 2.98
N ASN A 142 -2.33 -12.90 3.14
CA ASN A 142 -2.78 -14.04 3.91
C ASN A 142 -2.43 -13.83 5.39
N VAL A 143 -3.44 -13.72 6.25
CA VAL A 143 -3.24 -13.41 7.68
C VAL A 143 -2.65 -14.57 8.49
N LYS A 144 -2.62 -15.78 7.92
CA LYS A 144 -2.05 -16.97 8.56
C LYS A 144 -0.62 -17.22 8.13
N THR A 145 -0.32 -17.08 6.84
CA THR A 145 1.01 -17.38 6.28
C THR A 145 1.90 -16.15 6.12
N GLY A 146 1.33 -14.95 6.06
CA GLY A 146 2.04 -13.71 5.74
C GLY A 146 2.30 -13.52 4.24
N GLU A 147 1.76 -14.39 3.39
CA GLU A 147 1.94 -14.31 1.95
C GLU A 147 1.23 -13.05 1.39
N THR A 148 1.98 -12.24 0.64
CA THR A 148 1.45 -11.07 -0.11
C THR A 148 1.40 -11.40 -1.58
N LYS A 149 0.29 -11.08 -2.26
CA LYS A 149 0.19 -11.13 -3.73
C LYS A 149 -0.34 -9.83 -4.30
N ILE A 150 0.39 -9.24 -5.24
CA ILE A 150 -0.05 -8.06 -5.99
C ILE A 150 -1.04 -8.53 -7.05
N LEU A 151 -2.26 -7.98 -7.01
CA LEU A 151 -3.32 -8.30 -7.97
C LEU A 151 -3.45 -7.22 -9.05
N MET A 152 -3.15 -5.97 -8.70
CA MET A 152 -3.21 -4.82 -9.60
C MET A 152 -2.25 -3.74 -9.14
N SER A 153 -1.37 -3.27 -10.02
CA SER A 153 -0.54 -2.09 -9.75
C SER A 153 0.01 -1.50 -11.04
N LYS A 154 0.64 -0.32 -10.96
CA LYS A 154 1.21 0.34 -12.13
C LYS A 154 2.25 -0.53 -12.83
N SER A 155 3.04 -1.25 -12.03
CA SER A 155 4.15 -2.08 -12.51
C SER A 155 3.73 -3.51 -12.85
N ALA A 156 2.83 -4.11 -12.06
CA ALA A 156 2.35 -5.49 -12.25
C ALA A 156 1.20 -5.60 -13.26
N GLY A 157 0.39 -4.54 -13.39
CA GLY A 157 -0.72 -4.49 -14.33
C GLY A 157 -1.99 -5.22 -13.89
N ILE A 158 -2.86 -5.52 -14.86
CA ILE A 158 -3.93 -6.54 -14.78
C ILE A 158 -3.72 -7.48 -15.96
N GLU A 159 -3.68 -8.79 -15.75
CA GLU A 159 -3.61 -9.80 -16.83
C GLU A 159 -2.46 -9.54 -17.86
N GLY A 160 -1.38 -8.89 -17.43
CA GLY A 160 -0.21 -8.55 -18.27
C GLY A 160 -0.22 -7.16 -18.91
N GLY A 161 -1.30 -6.37 -18.79
CA GLY A 161 -1.33 -4.96 -19.22
C GLY A 161 -0.68 -4.04 -18.18
N LYS A 162 0.42 -3.35 -18.52
CA LYS A 162 1.14 -2.44 -17.61
C LYS A 162 0.51 -1.04 -17.57
N GLY A 163 0.71 -0.31 -16.47
CA GLY A 163 0.26 1.07 -16.34
C GLY A 163 -1.06 1.24 -15.57
N ILE A 164 -1.50 0.22 -14.84
CA ILE A 164 -2.79 0.24 -14.15
C ILE A 164 -2.68 0.84 -12.74
N ILE A 165 -3.43 1.88 -12.44
CA ILE A 165 -3.45 2.51 -11.12
C ILE A 165 -4.87 2.42 -10.53
N PRO A 166 -5.13 1.45 -9.64
CA PRO A 166 -6.40 1.39 -8.91
C PRO A 166 -6.46 2.46 -7.81
N THR A 167 -7.66 2.96 -7.57
CA THR A 167 -7.99 3.98 -6.59
C THR A 167 -9.38 3.64 -6.05
N PHE A 168 -9.43 2.70 -5.11
CA PHE A 168 -10.67 2.19 -4.54
C PHE A 168 -11.04 2.92 -3.25
N ARG A 169 -12.34 3.15 -3.04
CA ARG A 169 -12.93 3.89 -1.91
C ARG A 169 -13.79 3.02 -1.00
N SER A 170 -14.18 1.83 -1.45
CA SER A 170 -14.94 0.86 -0.69
C SER A 170 -14.69 -0.55 -1.21
N ALA A 171 -14.88 -1.55 -0.36
CA ALA A 171 -14.90 -2.95 -0.74
C ALA A 171 -15.99 -3.69 0.04
N PHE A 172 -16.68 -4.63 -0.62
CA PHE A 172 -17.71 -5.44 0.01
C PHE A 172 -17.85 -6.80 -0.68
N GLU A 173 -18.36 -7.78 0.07
CA GLU A 173 -18.72 -9.09 -0.47
C GLU A 173 -20.22 -9.15 -0.77
N MET A 174 -20.56 -9.66 -1.95
CA MET A 174 -21.95 -9.93 -2.34
C MET A 174 -22.01 -11.20 -3.19
N ASN A 175 -22.85 -12.16 -2.81
CA ASN A 175 -23.04 -13.43 -3.52
C ASN A 175 -21.72 -14.20 -3.77
N GLY A 176 -20.83 -14.26 -2.77
CA GLY A 176 -19.55 -14.97 -2.86
C GLY A 176 -18.51 -14.31 -3.78
N LYS A 177 -18.71 -13.03 -4.14
CA LYS A 177 -17.77 -12.24 -4.93
C LYS A 177 -17.40 -10.96 -4.19
N LEU A 178 -16.14 -10.57 -4.30
CA LEU A 178 -15.63 -9.31 -3.79
C LEU A 178 -15.80 -8.21 -4.85
N TYR A 179 -16.33 -7.06 -4.42
CA TYR A 179 -16.49 -5.86 -5.23
C TYR A 179 -15.62 -4.76 -4.63
N PHE A 180 -14.93 -4.03 -5.51
CA PHE A 180 -14.14 -2.87 -5.16
C PHE A 180 -14.70 -1.67 -5.91
N GLU A 181 -15.20 -0.69 -5.16
CA GLU A 181 -15.75 0.54 -5.72
C GLU A 181 -14.63 1.57 -5.88
N GLY A 182 -14.51 2.16 -7.07
CA GLY A 182 -13.61 3.27 -7.30
C GLY A 182 -13.21 3.40 -8.76
N MET A 183 -12.00 3.90 -8.98
CA MET A 183 -11.43 4.13 -10.29
C MET A 183 -10.29 3.14 -10.56
N VAL A 184 -10.15 2.73 -11.81
CA VAL A 184 -8.94 2.12 -12.35
C VAL A 184 -8.48 2.98 -13.51
N MET A 185 -7.30 3.58 -13.39
CA MET A 185 -6.69 4.33 -14.48
C MET A 185 -5.72 3.45 -15.25
N ASP A 186 -5.78 3.49 -16.58
CA ASP A 186 -4.77 2.91 -17.46
C ASP A 186 -3.90 4.01 -18.07
N THR A 187 -2.65 4.11 -17.60
CA THR A 187 -1.68 5.08 -18.12
C THR A 187 -1.16 4.75 -19.52
N ALA A 188 -1.47 3.57 -20.06
CA ALA A 188 -1.19 3.20 -21.43
C ALA A 188 -2.35 3.55 -22.39
N ASN A 189 -3.45 4.12 -21.88
CA ASN A 189 -4.57 4.54 -22.71
C ASN A 189 -4.13 5.64 -23.71
N PRO A 190 -4.25 5.41 -25.03
CA PRO A 190 -3.81 6.37 -26.04
C PRO A 190 -4.64 7.65 -26.08
N ASP A 191 -5.84 7.64 -25.48
CA ASP A 191 -6.74 8.79 -25.43
C ASP A 191 -6.44 9.73 -24.25
N LEU A 192 -5.54 9.35 -23.34
CA LEU A 192 -5.13 10.17 -22.20
C LEU A 192 -3.78 10.85 -22.47
N ASP A 193 -3.71 12.15 -22.22
CA ASP A 193 -2.44 12.87 -22.27
C ASP A 193 -1.65 12.78 -20.93
N GLN A 194 -0.38 13.16 -20.96
CA GLN A 194 0.45 13.10 -19.75
C GLN A 194 -0.05 14.00 -18.62
N ARG A 195 -0.70 15.12 -18.92
CA ARG A 195 -1.21 16.04 -17.91
C ARG A 195 -2.42 15.46 -17.20
N GLU A 196 -3.31 14.80 -17.93
CA GLU A 196 -4.46 14.07 -17.39
C GLU A 196 -3.99 12.94 -16.49
N ILE A 197 -3.00 12.16 -16.92
CA ILE A 197 -2.38 11.09 -16.12
C ILE A 197 -1.76 11.65 -14.82
N GLN A 198 -0.98 12.73 -14.90
CA GLN A 198 -0.36 13.34 -13.71
C GLN A 198 -1.40 13.92 -12.75
N THR A 199 -2.47 14.50 -13.28
CA THR A 199 -3.56 15.05 -12.45
C THR A 199 -4.28 13.93 -11.70
N ALA A 200 -4.59 12.82 -12.38
CA ALA A 200 -5.27 11.68 -11.77
C ALA A 200 -4.41 10.95 -10.71
N ILE A 201 -3.09 10.88 -10.88
CA ILE A 201 -2.15 10.30 -9.89
C ILE A 201 -2.01 11.17 -8.64
N ALA A 202 -2.24 12.48 -8.77
CA ALA A 202 -2.05 13.46 -7.70
C ALA A 202 -3.30 13.73 -6.84
N MET A 203 -4.47 13.22 -7.23
CA MET A 203 -5.76 13.36 -6.52
C MET A 203 -6.06 12.15 -5.63
#